data_AF-A0A1D6HXF5-F1
#
_entry.id   AF-A0A1D6HXF5-F1
#
_cell.length_a   1.000
_cell.length_b   1.000
_cell.length_c   1.000
_cell.angle_alpha   90.00
_cell.angle_beta   90.00
_cell.angle_gamma   90.00
#
_symmetry.space_group_name_H-M   'P 1'
#
loop_
_entity.id
_entity.type
_entity.pdbx_description
1 polymer ?
#
loop_
_entity_poly.entity_id
_entity_poly.type
_entity_poly.pdbx_seq_one_letter_code
_entity_poly.pdbx_strand_id
1 'polypeptide(L)'
;MFVGIYDGFNRPDATDYLVVQLYTAVCRELDGVLRLHADEPAEAGHNGGGRALARGQGCHHDVLDVLARALRSTEVGYFMEAEARAAECPELAMVGSCVLVALVKGADVYVMNVGDSRAVLAQRAEPEPEKSVPQSAPEPEQSAGAQEERAVCEQGHFERS
;
A
#
# COMPACT_ATOMS: atom_id res chain seq x y z
N MET A 1 8.71 -6.49 -3.43
CA MET A 1 7.69 -7.18 -4.26
C MET A 1 6.52 -6.22 -4.44
N PHE A 2 5.93 -6.16 -5.64
CA PHE A 2 4.74 -5.35 -5.94
C PHE A 2 3.62 -6.27 -6.43
N VAL A 3 2.44 -6.13 -5.86
CA VAL A 3 1.23 -6.85 -6.26
C VAL A 3 0.12 -5.84 -6.45
N GLY A 4 -0.57 -5.87 -7.59
CA GLY A 4 -1.73 -5.03 -7.88
C GLY A 4 -2.94 -5.88 -8.24
N ILE A 5 -4.09 -5.57 -7.63
CA ILE A 5 -5.41 -6.09 -7.99
C ILE A 5 -6.19 -4.92 -8.60
N TYR A 6 -6.76 -5.15 -9.77
CA TYR A 6 -7.50 -4.16 -10.53
C TYR A 6 -8.87 -4.73 -10.88
N ASP A 7 -9.94 -4.06 -10.48
CA ASP A 7 -11.32 -4.47 -10.76
C ASP A 7 -12.00 -3.38 -11.61
N GLY A 8 -12.22 -3.67 -12.90
CA GLY A 8 -12.66 -2.69 -13.88
C GLY A 8 -14.17 -2.53 -13.96
N PHE A 9 -14.63 -1.29 -14.15
CA PHE A 9 -16.02 -0.94 -14.40
C PHE A 9 -16.21 -0.42 -15.81
N ASN A 10 -17.33 -0.81 -16.44
CA ASN A 10 -17.84 -0.30 -17.72
C ASN A 10 -16.95 -0.48 -18.96
N ARG A 11 -15.65 -0.84 -18.83
CA ARG A 11 -14.73 -1.32 -19.88
C ARG A 11 -13.31 -1.55 -19.29
N PRO A 12 -12.39 -2.21 -20.03
CA PRO A 12 -11.03 -2.44 -19.53
C PRO A 12 -10.12 -1.20 -19.61
N ASP A 13 -10.48 -0.13 -20.32
CA ASP A 13 -9.56 0.99 -20.62
C ASP A 13 -8.87 1.59 -19.39
N ALA A 14 -9.59 1.81 -18.28
CA ALA A 14 -8.99 2.31 -17.04
C ALA A 14 -8.05 1.28 -16.40
N THR A 15 -8.47 0.01 -16.37
CA THR A 15 -7.67 -1.10 -15.85
C THR A 15 -6.39 -1.28 -16.67
N ASP A 16 -6.50 -1.28 -17.99
CA ASP A 16 -5.36 -1.42 -18.92
C ASP A 16 -4.37 -0.28 -18.72
N TYR A 17 -4.87 0.95 -18.54
CA TYR A 17 -4.03 2.11 -18.24
C TYR A 17 -3.26 1.93 -16.92
N LEU A 18 -3.96 1.56 -15.85
CA LEU A 18 -3.35 1.35 -14.53
C LEU A 18 -2.30 0.24 -14.56
N VAL A 19 -2.58 -0.89 -15.21
CA VAL A 19 -1.65 -2.03 -15.31
C VAL A 19 -0.34 -1.62 -15.98
N VAL A 20 -0.41 -0.81 -17.04
CA VAL A 20 0.78 -0.34 -17.77
C VAL A 20 1.55 0.73 -16.99
N GLN A 21 0.85 1.66 -16.37
CA GLN A 21 1.45 2.90 -15.88
C GLN A 21 1.76 2.90 -14.38
N LEU A 22 0.93 2.26 -13.54
CA LEU A 22 1.01 2.41 -12.10
C LEU A 22 2.29 1.84 -11.50
N TYR A 23 2.70 0.63 -11.91
CA TYR A 23 3.96 0.04 -11.44
C TYR A 23 5.16 0.92 -11.82
N THR A 24 5.19 1.42 -13.05
CA THR A 24 6.25 2.30 -13.54
C THR A 24 6.30 3.61 -12.76
N ALA A 25 5.14 4.22 -12.48
CA ALA A 25 5.05 5.42 -11.66
C ALA A 25 5.56 5.17 -10.23
N VAL A 26 5.16 4.05 -9.62
CA VAL A 26 5.63 3.66 -8.27
C VAL A 26 7.15 3.47 -8.26
N CYS A 27 7.72 2.75 -9.23
CA CYS A 27 9.17 2.58 -9.33
C CYS A 27 9.89 3.92 -9.50
N ARG A 28 9.38 4.81 -10.35
CA ARG A 28 9.98 6.14 -10.58
C ARG A 28 10.03 6.98 -9.31
N GLU A 29 8.92 7.01 -8.57
CA GLU A 29 8.83 7.79 -7.33
C GLU A 29 9.67 7.16 -6.20
N LEU A 30 9.72 5.82 -6.10
CA LEU A 30 10.56 5.11 -5.12
C LEU A 30 12.05 5.35 -5.36
N ASP A 31 12.48 5.32 -6.62
CA ASP A 31 13.87 5.64 -7.00
C ASP A 31 14.27 7.07 -6.60
N GLY A 32 13.32 8.02 -6.66
CA GLY A 32 13.53 9.38 -6.18
C GLY A 32 13.79 9.44 -4.67
N VAL A 33 12.99 8.72 -3.88
CA VAL A 33 13.14 8.69 -2.41
C VAL A 33 14.39 7.93 -1.97
N LEU A 34 14.74 6.82 -2.62
CA LEU A 34 15.97 6.09 -2.31
C LEU A 34 17.22 6.90 -2.63
N ARG A 35 17.20 7.73 -3.68
CA ARG A 35 18.30 8.62 -4.03
C ARG A 35 18.50 9.76 -3.05
N LEU A 36 17.42 10.36 -2.54
CA LEU A 36 17.50 11.43 -1.52
C LEU A 36 18.15 10.97 -0.21
N HIS A 37 18.14 9.66 0.09
CA HIS A 37 18.82 9.11 1.26
C HIS A 37 20.28 8.68 1.02
N ALA A 38 20.74 8.64 -0.23
CA ALA A 38 22.10 8.25 -0.60
C ALA A 38 23.07 9.45 -0.71
N ASP A 39 22.52 10.67 -0.82
CA ASP A 39 23.28 11.91 -1.05
C ASP A 39 23.53 12.74 0.22
N GLU A 40 23.33 12.19 1.43
CA GLU A 40 23.72 12.87 2.68
C GLU A 40 25.20 12.56 3.00
N PRO A 41 26.16 13.46 2.71
CA PRO A 41 27.53 13.29 3.14
C PRO A 41 27.56 13.38 4.67
N ALA A 42 28.03 12.32 5.32
CA ALA A 42 28.46 12.40 6.70
C ALA A 42 29.57 13.45 6.78
N GLU A 43 29.34 14.59 7.45
CA GLU A 43 30.30 15.18 8.40
C GLU A 43 29.78 16.46 9.13
N ALA A 44 30.12 16.51 10.43
CA ALA A 44 30.39 17.65 11.33
C ALA A 44 29.26 18.58 11.90
N GLY A 45 28.66 18.13 13.02
CA GLY A 45 28.56 18.83 14.33
C GLY A 45 27.75 20.14 14.50
N HIS A 46 26.71 20.10 15.35
CA HIS A 46 26.46 21.00 16.51
C HIS A 46 25.29 20.45 17.38
N ASN A 47 25.33 20.76 18.67
CA ASN A 47 24.70 20.11 19.82
C ASN A 47 23.15 20.08 19.83
N GLY A 48 22.54 18.94 20.19
CA GLY A 48 21.10 18.80 20.44
C GLY A 48 20.64 17.34 20.51
N GLY A 49 20.59 16.79 21.73
CA GLY A 49 20.20 15.40 21.99
C GLY A 49 18.79 15.06 21.53
N GLY A 50 18.61 13.81 21.06
CA GLY A 50 17.27 13.20 20.94
C GLY A 50 16.85 12.61 19.58
N ARG A 51 17.75 12.33 18.63
CA ARG A 51 17.33 11.81 17.29
C ARG A 51 17.89 10.46 16.87
N ALA A 52 18.44 9.66 17.79
CA ALA A 52 18.88 8.30 17.48
C ALA A 52 17.69 7.33 17.27
N LEU A 53 16.49 7.65 17.77
CA LEU A 53 15.26 6.84 17.58
C LEU A 53 14.44 7.22 16.34
N ALA A 54 14.79 8.32 15.64
CA ALA A 54 14.01 8.87 14.53
C ALA A 54 14.47 8.41 13.13
N ARG A 55 15.42 7.47 13.04
CA ARG A 55 15.92 6.96 11.73
C ARG A 55 15.00 5.93 11.09
N GLY A 56 14.02 5.38 11.82
CA GLY A 56 13.09 4.36 11.31
C GLY A 56 11.72 4.89 10.90
N GLN A 57 11.21 5.95 11.51
CA GLN A 57 9.84 6.43 11.25
C GLN A 57 9.71 7.37 10.05
N GLY A 58 10.80 8.03 9.62
CA GLY A 58 10.79 8.88 8.43
C GLY A 58 10.61 8.09 7.13
N CYS A 59 11.20 6.88 7.03
CA CYS A 59 11.23 6.15 5.77
C CYS A 59 9.88 5.49 5.39
N HIS A 60 9.00 5.20 6.35
CA HIS A 60 7.68 4.62 6.05
C HIS A 60 6.73 5.67 5.50
N HIS A 61 6.72 6.88 6.07
CA HIS A 61 5.90 7.99 5.57
C HIS A 61 6.29 8.35 4.13
N ASP A 62 7.59 8.37 3.83
CA ASP A 62 8.08 8.63 2.48
C ASP A 62 7.59 7.57 1.47
N VAL A 63 7.56 6.29 1.86
CA VAL A 63 7.02 5.21 1.00
C VAL A 63 5.51 5.39 0.76
N LEU A 64 4.75 5.75 1.79
CA LEU A 64 3.32 6.02 1.66
C LEU A 64 3.05 7.25 0.77
N ASP A 65 3.83 8.32 0.93
CA ASP A 65 3.76 9.51 0.09
C ASP A 65 4.08 9.21 -1.36
N VAL A 66 5.10 8.37 -1.61
CA VAL A 66 5.46 7.89 -2.94
C VAL A 66 4.32 7.12 -3.59
N LEU A 67 3.71 6.16 -2.87
CA LEU A 67 2.57 5.40 -3.39
C LEU A 67 1.41 6.34 -3.76
N ALA A 68 1.10 7.30 -2.88
CA ALA A 68 0.04 8.26 -3.11
C ALA A 68 0.35 9.20 -4.30
N ARG A 69 1.60 9.65 -4.46
CA ARG A 69 2.03 10.48 -5.61
C ARG A 69 1.99 9.71 -6.92
N ALA A 70 2.48 8.47 -6.91
CA ALA A 70 2.46 7.60 -8.08
C ALA A 70 1.04 7.39 -8.58
N LEU A 71 0.10 7.02 -7.69
CA LEU A 71 -1.29 6.82 -8.05
C LEU A 71 -1.93 8.11 -8.60
N ARG A 72 -1.76 9.24 -7.90
CA ARG A 72 -2.29 10.53 -8.38
C ARG A 72 -1.73 10.90 -9.76
N SER A 73 -0.44 10.69 -9.99
CA SER A 73 0.17 10.97 -11.30
C SER A 73 -0.40 10.06 -12.39
N THR A 74 -0.65 8.78 -12.07
CA THR A 74 -1.27 7.85 -13.02
C THR A 74 -2.73 8.21 -13.30
N GLU A 75 -3.51 8.57 -12.28
CA GLU A 75 -4.89 9.02 -12.41
C GLU A 75 -5.01 10.27 -13.29
N VAL A 76 -4.17 11.29 -13.03
CA VAL A 76 -4.11 12.50 -13.86
C VAL A 76 -3.79 12.16 -15.31
N GLY A 77 -2.84 11.24 -15.55
CA GLY A 77 -2.52 10.77 -16.90
C GLY A 77 -3.72 10.14 -17.62
N TYR A 78 -4.42 9.24 -16.94
CA TYR A 78 -5.62 8.61 -17.50
C TYR A 78 -6.72 9.64 -17.79
N PHE A 79 -6.98 10.53 -16.83
CA PHE A 79 -8.02 11.55 -16.97
C PHE A 79 -7.75 12.48 -18.17
N MET A 80 -6.48 12.89 -18.35
CA MET A 80 -6.09 13.69 -19.52
C MET A 80 -6.30 12.96 -20.84
N GLU A 81 -5.98 11.66 -20.91
CA GLU A 81 -6.22 10.86 -22.11
C GLU A 81 -7.72 10.63 -22.37
N ALA A 82 -8.51 10.47 -21.32
CA ALA A 82 -9.95 10.36 -21.41
C ALA A 82 -10.60 11.66 -21.89
N GLU A 83 -10.18 12.79 -21.34
CA GLU A 83 -10.64 14.12 -21.73
C GLU A 83 -10.29 14.44 -23.18
N ALA A 84 -9.07 14.10 -23.62
CA ALA A 84 -8.63 14.28 -25.00
C ALA A 84 -9.50 13.51 -26.02
N ARG A 85 -10.15 12.42 -25.58
CA ARG A 85 -11.01 11.56 -26.41
C ARG A 85 -12.50 11.76 -26.16
N ALA A 86 -12.89 12.73 -25.32
CA ALA A 86 -14.27 12.87 -24.86
C ALA A 86 -15.28 13.09 -26.00
N ALA A 87 -14.89 13.76 -27.09
CA ALA A 87 -15.76 13.99 -28.25
C ALA A 87 -16.01 12.72 -29.08
N GLU A 88 -15.05 11.80 -29.11
CA GLU A 88 -15.07 10.59 -29.94
C GLU A 88 -15.57 9.37 -29.16
N CYS A 89 -15.29 9.32 -27.85
CA CYS A 89 -15.66 8.22 -26.96
C CYS A 89 -16.08 8.78 -25.59
N PRO A 90 -17.28 9.38 -25.48
CA PRO A 90 -17.77 9.95 -24.23
C PRO A 90 -17.96 8.90 -23.13
N GLU A 91 -18.10 7.62 -23.49
CA GLU A 91 -18.25 6.52 -22.54
C GLU A 91 -16.99 6.34 -21.70
N LEU A 92 -15.84 6.82 -22.16
CA LEU A 92 -14.58 6.75 -21.42
C LEU A 92 -14.65 7.52 -20.08
N ALA A 93 -15.49 8.55 -20.00
CA ALA A 93 -15.76 9.28 -18.76
C ALA A 93 -16.52 8.45 -17.72
N MET A 94 -17.14 7.34 -18.11
CA MET A 94 -17.84 6.41 -17.22
C MET A 94 -17.03 5.15 -16.93
N VAL A 95 -15.83 5.03 -17.49
CA VAL A 95 -14.93 3.90 -17.23
C VAL A 95 -14.14 4.16 -15.95
N GLY A 96 -13.98 3.13 -15.14
CA GLY A 96 -13.24 3.21 -13.89
C GLY A 96 -12.60 1.89 -13.53
N SER A 97 -11.78 1.89 -12.48
CA SER A 97 -11.17 0.68 -11.94
C SER A 97 -10.93 0.86 -10.45
N CYS A 98 -11.32 -0.11 -9.62
CA CYS A 98 -10.82 -0.22 -8.27
C CYS A 98 -9.38 -0.73 -8.31
N VAL A 99 -8.54 -0.22 -7.42
CA VAL A 99 -7.14 -0.63 -7.32
C VAL A 99 -6.77 -0.92 -5.88
N LEU A 100 -6.18 -2.09 -5.67
CA LEU A 100 -5.54 -2.48 -4.42
C LEU A 100 -4.10 -2.90 -4.72
N VAL A 101 -3.15 -2.17 -4.16
CA VAL A 101 -1.72 -2.43 -4.31
C VAL A 101 -1.13 -2.84 -2.97
N ALA A 102 -0.34 -3.92 -2.97
CA ALA A 102 0.51 -4.32 -1.86
C ALA A 102 1.99 -4.24 -2.29
N LEU A 103 2.77 -3.44 -1.56
CA LEU A 103 4.21 -3.33 -1.70
C LEU A 103 4.89 -3.98 -0.48
N VAL A 104 5.77 -4.95 -0.72
CA VAL A 104 6.54 -5.61 0.35
C VAL A 104 8.01 -5.21 0.25
N LYS A 105 8.55 -4.66 1.33
CA LYS A 105 9.95 -4.24 1.50
C LYS A 105 10.52 -4.90 2.76
N GLY A 106 11.29 -5.98 2.60
CA GLY A 106 11.82 -6.71 3.75
C GLY A 106 10.68 -7.29 4.61
N ALA A 107 10.61 -6.87 5.87
CA ALA A 107 9.55 -7.26 6.81
C ALA A 107 8.30 -6.36 6.74
N ASP A 108 8.37 -5.26 5.99
CA ASP A 108 7.31 -4.26 5.94
C ASP A 108 6.38 -4.49 4.75
N VAL A 109 5.07 -4.40 5.00
CA VAL A 109 4.02 -4.47 3.97
C VAL A 109 3.26 -3.15 3.96
N TYR A 110 3.15 -2.52 2.80
CA TYR A 110 2.42 -1.29 2.56
C TYR A 110 1.24 -1.58 1.64
N VAL A 111 0.07 -1.08 1.98
CA VAL A 111 -1.16 -1.26 1.20
C VAL A 111 -1.69 0.09 0.77
N MET A 112 -2.05 0.22 -0.51
CA MET A 112 -2.75 1.36 -1.09
C MET A 112 -4.04 0.86 -1.73
N ASN A 113 -5.19 1.38 -1.29
CA ASN A 113 -6.51 0.97 -1.76
C ASN A 113 -7.30 2.17 -2.27
N VAL A 114 -7.93 2.05 -3.43
CA VAL A 114 -8.95 2.96 -3.94
C VAL A 114 -10.07 2.13 -4.53
N GLY A 115 -11.21 2.11 -3.83
CA GLY A 115 -12.35 1.27 -4.20
C GLY A 115 -12.83 0.38 -3.07
N ASP A 116 -13.52 -0.70 -3.43
CA ASP A 116 -14.08 -1.70 -2.51
C ASP A 116 -13.28 -3.02 -2.47
N SER A 117 -12.13 -3.07 -3.15
CA SER A 117 -11.17 -4.16 -3.04
C SER A 117 -10.65 -4.31 -1.61
N ARG A 118 -10.31 -5.56 -1.22
CA ARG A 118 -9.97 -5.90 0.17
C ARG A 118 -8.71 -6.77 0.23
N ALA A 119 -7.80 -6.40 1.14
CA ALA A 119 -6.67 -7.23 1.55
C ALA A 119 -6.97 -7.88 2.91
N VAL A 120 -6.47 -9.09 3.14
CA VAL A 120 -6.56 -9.77 4.43
C VAL A 120 -5.17 -10.27 4.81
N LEU A 121 -4.67 -9.86 5.98
CA LEU A 121 -3.42 -10.33 6.54
C LEU A 121 -3.68 -11.52 7.47
N ALA A 122 -3.33 -12.73 7.03
CA ALA A 122 -3.38 -13.91 7.89
C ALA A 122 -2.12 -13.99 8.75
N GLN A 123 -2.28 -14.05 10.07
CA GLN A 123 -1.20 -14.29 11.02
C GLN A 123 -1.37 -15.67 11.64
N ARG A 124 -0.30 -16.48 11.61
CA ARG A 124 -0.26 -17.74 12.34
C ARG A 124 0.32 -17.45 13.72
N ALA A 125 -0.45 -17.70 14.77
CA ALA A 125 0.10 -17.76 16.12
C ALA A 125 1.11 -18.92 16.17
N GLU A 126 2.32 -18.63 16.65
CA GLU A 126 3.26 -19.68 17.01
C GLU A 126 2.58 -20.59 18.04
N PRO A 127 2.61 -21.93 17.85
CA PRO A 127 2.06 -22.83 18.84
C PRO A 127 2.83 -22.63 20.15
N GLU A 128 2.13 -22.19 21.20
CA GLU A 128 2.63 -22.20 22.57
C GLU A 128 3.32 -23.54 22.82
N PRO A 129 4.59 -23.58 23.28
CA PRO A 129 5.27 -24.84 23.51
C PRO A 129 4.44 -25.63 24.53
N GLU A 130 3.98 -26.81 24.12
CA GLU A 130 3.16 -27.71 24.92
C GLU A 130 3.79 -27.87 26.31
N LYS A 131 3.20 -27.22 27.32
CA LYS A 131 3.36 -27.66 28.70
C LYS A 131 2.64 -29.00 28.76
N SER A 132 3.42 -30.06 28.83
CA SER A 132 2.98 -31.43 29.06
C SER A 132 1.94 -31.52 30.17
N VAL A 133 0.66 -31.68 29.81
CA VAL A 133 -0.39 -32.09 30.74
C VAL A 133 -1.31 -33.10 30.03
N PRO A 134 -1.72 -34.21 30.70
CA PRO A 134 -2.21 -35.42 30.03
C PRO A 134 -3.62 -35.30 29.44
N GLN A 135 -3.88 -36.14 28.44
CA GLN A 135 -5.13 -36.34 27.69
C GLN A 135 -6.41 -36.37 28.55
N SER A 136 -7.35 -35.48 28.23
CA SER A 136 -8.78 -35.80 28.12
C SER A 136 -9.45 -34.83 27.13
N ALA A 137 -10.04 -35.38 26.07
CA ALA A 137 -10.72 -34.67 24.97
C ALA A 137 -12.21 -34.43 25.31
N PRO A 138 -13.04 -33.71 24.50
CA PRO A 138 -12.76 -33.08 23.20
C PRO A 138 -13.18 -31.59 23.01
N GLU A 139 -12.50 -30.97 22.03
CA GLU A 139 -12.82 -29.82 21.15
C GLU A 139 -13.44 -28.52 21.71
N PRO A 140 -12.82 -27.37 21.36
CA PRO A 140 -13.60 -26.25 20.84
C PRO A 140 -13.12 -25.81 19.45
N GLU A 141 -14.10 -25.30 18.71
CA GLU A 141 -14.07 -24.86 17.32
C GLU A 141 -12.86 -23.97 16.99
N GLN A 142 -12.17 -24.28 15.89
CA GLN A 142 -11.20 -23.38 15.28
C GLN A 142 -11.96 -22.18 14.68
N SER A 143 -12.16 -21.12 15.46
CA SER A 143 -12.42 -19.81 14.88
C SER A 143 -11.12 -19.32 14.25
N ALA A 144 -10.93 -19.60 12.97
CA ALA A 144 -9.98 -18.84 12.16
C ALA A 144 -10.46 -17.39 12.17
N GLY A 145 -9.92 -16.58 13.09
CA GLY A 145 -10.16 -15.15 13.15
C GLY A 145 -9.50 -14.51 11.95
N ALA A 146 -10.16 -14.51 10.79
CA ALA A 146 -9.87 -13.53 9.76
C ALA A 146 -10.25 -12.18 10.34
N GLN A 147 -9.27 -11.43 10.84
CA GLN A 147 -9.49 -10.03 11.10
C GLN A 147 -9.69 -9.38 9.73
N GLU A 148 -10.94 -9.00 9.45
CA GLU A 148 -11.28 -8.04 8.40
C GLU A 148 -10.60 -6.73 8.78
N GLU A 149 -9.33 -6.58 8.40
CA GLU A 149 -8.68 -5.29 8.45
C GLU A 149 -9.29 -4.48 7.30
N ARG A 150 -10.28 -3.68 7.65
CA ARG A 150 -10.78 -2.61 6.81
C ARG A 150 -9.56 -1.72 6.53
N ALA A 151 -8.96 -1.87 5.36
CA ALA A 151 -8.02 -0.88 4.84
C ALA A 151 -8.82 0.40 4.55
N VAL A 152 -9.13 1.14 5.61
CA VAL A 152 -9.74 2.46 5.54
C VAL A 152 -8.66 3.39 5.01
N CYS A 153 -8.92 4.00 3.85
CA CYS A 153 -8.32 5.29 3.54
C CYS A 153 -8.75 6.28 4.62
N GLU A 154 -7.94 6.52 5.63
CA GLU A 154 -8.10 7.70 6.47
C GLU A 154 -6.76 8.37 6.74
N GLN A 155 -6.70 9.62 6.30
CA GLN A 155 -5.90 10.67 6.90
C GLN A 155 -6.06 10.61 8.43
N GLY A 156 -4.95 10.63 9.17
CA GLY A 156 -4.96 10.96 10.59
C GLY A 156 -4.93 9.78 11.57
N HIS A 157 -3.76 9.61 12.17
CA HIS A 157 -3.55 9.37 13.60
C HIS A 157 -4.60 8.53 14.38
N PHE A 158 -4.28 7.26 14.64
CA PHE A 158 -4.98 6.43 15.61
C PHE A 158 -4.22 6.44 16.96
N GLU A 159 -4.63 7.30 17.88
CA GLU A 159 -4.32 7.16 19.31
C GLU A 159 -5.41 6.31 19.98
N ARG A 160 -4.96 5.30 20.74
CA ARG A 160 -5.80 4.40 21.54
C ARG A 160 -6.28 5.12 22.81
N SER A 161 -7.57 5.01 23.13
CA SER A 161 -8.08 5.17 24.50
C SER A 161 -8.61 3.84 25.02
#